data_AF-A0A374UGA5-F1
#
_entry.id   AF-A0A374UGA5-F1
#
_cell.length_a   1.000
_cell.length_b   1.000
_cell.length_c   1.000
_cell.angle_alpha   90.00
_cell.angle_beta   90.00
_cell.angle_gamma   90.00
#
_symmetry.space_group_name_H-M   'P 1'
#
loop_
_entity.id
_entity.type
_entity.pdbx_description
1 polymer ?
#
loop_
_entity_poly.entity_id
_entity_poly.type
_entity_poly.pdbx_seq_one_letter_code
_entity_poly.pdbx_strand_id
1 'polypeptide(L)'
;MKILTISSGGMPQRTLSMAGRGNALGMVFFLGVCAIVSPLLAVFLSLLVFTGAPTKKMAVACALGVGFSAALVAHGIVYNHPVDMTRWMVECGYYDGRNILSIGTSLNEDHNGLLVWNFLCWVTGNIGDLRLLQSLAAFFGYGLIAWLMMDRCAEETTDAWAFLPLMLFIFFAVPAQPLIGNVRSALGCVICAVAICKRRSYGFRDSLPSLVLIIVACLIHNSMLLVLVLFLVQPILERNPVRNSIICVVAVVTMISVASVLLASHLFDGVPVITSVLKKASFYTIGTEWDQEQADNLLSNLSHVFSLLLLGVLLLRIYATRQHDGRTALVLVLTMCVIAMELTLVNVGNRLKFIPILIGSTYLLNNKGRGHAVDSRWPILADAVLMLLAIAVWLISMASFIPSFNYVEVMKSAVFYPLLLF
;
A
#
# COMPACT_ATOMS: atom_id res chain seq x y z
N MET A 1 20.28 -19.65 59.82
CA MET A 1 19.04 -19.88 59.06
C MET A 1 19.40 -19.83 57.58
N LYS A 2 19.59 -21.00 56.95
CA LYS A 2 19.92 -21.12 55.52
C LYS A 2 18.61 -21.00 54.74
N ILE A 3 18.45 -19.96 53.94
CA ILE A 3 17.32 -19.82 53.02
C ILE A 3 17.68 -20.57 51.73
N LEU A 4 16.90 -21.62 51.45
CA LEU A 4 16.96 -22.43 50.25
C LEU A 4 16.60 -21.59 49.01
N THR A 5 17.57 -21.43 48.10
CA THR A 5 17.35 -21.02 46.72
C THR A 5 16.61 -22.13 45.98
N ILE A 6 15.34 -21.90 45.64
CA ILE A 6 14.61 -22.70 44.65
C ILE A 6 14.93 -22.11 43.27
N SER A 7 15.82 -22.80 42.56
CA SER A 7 16.06 -22.63 41.13
C SER A 7 14.78 -22.99 40.38
N SER A 8 14.05 -21.98 39.87
CA SER A 8 13.01 -22.21 38.88
C SER A 8 13.68 -22.70 37.59
N GLY A 9 13.46 -23.98 37.30
CA GLY A 9 14.00 -24.65 36.12
C GLY A 9 13.68 -23.86 34.86
N GLY A 10 14.74 -23.42 34.18
CA GLY A 10 14.63 -22.89 32.83
C GLY A 10 14.00 -23.95 31.93
N MET A 11 12.84 -23.63 31.35
CA MET A 11 12.33 -24.39 30.23
C MET A 11 13.40 -24.46 29.15
N PRO A 12 13.68 -25.64 28.59
CA PRO A 12 14.74 -25.80 27.61
C PRO A 12 14.37 -25.05 26.33
N GLN A 13 14.99 -23.89 26.11
CA GLN A 13 15.02 -23.14 24.84
C GLN A 13 15.53 -23.96 23.63
N ARG A 14 15.91 -25.23 23.83
CA ARG A 14 16.53 -26.08 22.80
C ARG A 14 15.55 -26.79 21.87
N THR A 15 14.28 -27.00 22.24
CA THR A 15 13.35 -27.81 21.43
C THR A 15 12.54 -27.04 20.38
N LEU A 16 12.49 -25.71 20.43
CA LEU A 16 11.89 -24.87 19.35
C LEU A 16 12.91 -24.43 18.29
N SER A 17 14.21 -24.69 18.49
CA SER A 17 15.27 -24.23 17.57
C SER A 17 15.48 -25.11 16.33
N MET A 18 14.89 -26.32 16.28
CA MET A 18 15.12 -27.26 15.17
C MET A 18 14.10 -27.17 14.03
N ALA A 19 12.93 -26.52 14.21
CA ALA A 19 11.93 -26.39 13.15
C ALA A 19 12.16 -25.20 12.20
N GLY A 20 13.05 -24.27 12.55
CA GLY A 20 13.20 -22.97 11.86
C GLY A 20 14.26 -22.89 10.76
N ARG A 21 14.99 -23.98 10.45
CA ARG A 21 15.95 -24.02 9.33
C ARG A 21 15.36 -24.63 8.05
N GLY A 22 14.06 -24.47 7.84
CA GLY A 22 13.44 -24.79 6.56
C GLY A 22 14.09 -23.98 5.43
N ASN A 23 14.39 -24.63 4.31
CA ASN A 23 14.80 -23.95 3.09
C ASN A 23 13.67 -22.97 2.70
N ALA A 24 13.96 -21.66 2.65
CA ALA A 24 12.97 -20.64 2.31
C ALA A 24 12.28 -20.94 0.97
N LEU A 25 13.00 -21.57 0.03
CA LEU A 25 12.45 -22.04 -1.24
C LEU A 25 11.39 -23.14 -1.04
N GLY A 26 11.68 -24.12 -0.18
CA GLY A 26 10.73 -25.18 0.16
C GLY A 26 9.48 -24.62 0.87
N MET A 27 9.65 -23.56 1.66
CA MET A 27 8.52 -22.86 2.28
C MET A 27 7.67 -22.11 1.26
N VAL A 28 8.29 -21.44 0.29
CA VAL A 28 7.56 -20.79 -0.82
C VAL A 28 6.74 -21.82 -1.59
N PHE A 29 7.34 -22.98 -1.91
CA PHE A 29 6.63 -24.05 -2.60
C PHE A 29 5.46 -24.59 -1.78
N PHE A 30 5.69 -24.90 -0.50
CA PHE A 30 4.64 -25.38 0.40
C PHE A 30 3.48 -24.38 0.52
N LEU A 31 3.77 -23.10 0.78
CA LEU A 31 2.74 -22.05 0.89
C LEU A 31 2.03 -21.83 -0.44
N GLY A 32 2.72 -21.95 -1.58
CA GLY A 32 2.12 -21.87 -2.91
C GLY A 32 1.14 -23.02 -3.16
N VAL A 33 1.51 -24.26 -2.82
CA VAL A 33 0.60 -25.42 -2.90
C VAL A 33 -0.58 -25.24 -1.96
N CYS A 34 -0.35 -24.81 -0.72
CA CYS A 34 -1.44 -24.49 0.21
C CYS A 34 -2.36 -23.40 -0.35
N ALA A 35 -1.83 -22.38 -1.02
CA ALA A 35 -2.64 -21.31 -1.61
C ALA A 35 -3.52 -21.85 -2.73
N ILE A 36 -3.01 -22.77 -3.55
CA ILE A 36 -3.81 -23.46 -4.57
C ILE A 36 -4.90 -24.33 -3.95
N VAL A 37 -4.69 -24.92 -2.77
CA VAL A 37 -5.75 -25.70 -2.10
C VAL A 37 -6.76 -24.78 -1.42
N SER A 38 -6.28 -23.79 -0.67
CA SER A 38 -7.07 -22.84 0.10
C SER A 38 -6.26 -21.55 0.35
N PRO A 39 -6.52 -20.46 -0.40
CA PRO A 39 -5.84 -19.18 -0.21
C PRO A 39 -5.93 -18.64 1.21
N LEU A 40 -7.10 -18.77 1.86
CA LEU A 40 -7.27 -18.33 3.25
C LEU A 40 -6.34 -19.10 4.20
N LEU A 41 -6.28 -20.43 4.07
CA LEU A 41 -5.40 -21.26 4.88
C LEU A 41 -3.93 -20.86 4.68
N ALA A 42 -3.51 -20.60 3.45
CA ALA A 42 -2.15 -20.19 3.15
C ALA A 42 -1.79 -18.82 3.76
N VAL A 43 -2.73 -17.86 3.81
CA VAL A 43 -2.53 -16.60 4.55
C VAL A 43 -2.35 -16.87 6.05
N PHE A 44 -3.23 -17.66 6.67
CA PHE A 44 -3.12 -18.01 8.08
C PHE A 44 -1.80 -18.72 8.40
N LEU A 45 -1.40 -19.70 7.59
CA LEU A 45 -0.13 -20.40 7.74
C LEU A 45 1.07 -19.47 7.54
N SER A 46 1.02 -18.56 6.57
CA SER A 46 2.07 -17.56 6.33
C SER A 46 2.28 -16.68 7.56
N LEU A 47 1.20 -16.24 8.21
CA LEU A 47 1.26 -15.46 9.44
C LEU A 47 1.80 -16.29 10.61
N LEU A 48 1.27 -17.49 10.86
CA LEU A 48 1.68 -18.36 11.96
C LEU A 48 3.15 -18.83 11.86
N VAL A 49 3.60 -19.14 10.64
CA VAL A 49 5.00 -19.57 10.43
C VAL A 49 5.94 -18.41 10.67
N PHE A 50 5.57 -17.21 10.19
CA PHE A 50 6.38 -16.02 10.44
C PHE A 50 6.46 -15.71 11.94
N THR A 51 5.35 -15.84 12.69
CA THR A 51 5.38 -15.58 14.13
C THR A 51 6.22 -16.59 14.91
N GLY A 52 6.28 -17.84 14.45
CA GLY A 52 7.12 -18.88 15.07
C GLY A 52 8.62 -18.67 14.87
N ALA A 53 9.05 -18.09 13.74
CA ALA A 53 10.47 -17.88 13.42
C ALA A 53 10.69 -16.62 12.54
N PRO A 54 10.59 -15.40 13.12
CA PRO A 54 10.66 -14.16 12.36
C PRO A 54 12.07 -13.87 11.87
N THR A 55 12.36 -14.24 10.63
CA THR A 55 13.63 -13.93 9.95
C THR A 55 13.36 -13.22 8.63
N LYS A 56 14.34 -12.47 8.10
CA LYS A 56 14.20 -11.80 6.78
C LYS A 56 13.92 -12.79 5.64
N LYS A 57 14.48 -14.00 5.71
CA LYS A 57 14.18 -15.07 4.74
C LYS A 57 12.73 -15.55 4.85
N MET A 58 12.24 -15.72 6.07
CA MET A 58 10.85 -16.12 6.31
C MET A 58 9.87 -15.01 5.90
N ALA A 59 10.23 -13.74 6.11
CA ALA A 59 9.43 -12.60 5.65
C ALA A 59 9.17 -12.64 4.14
N VAL A 60 10.18 -12.97 3.33
CA VAL A 60 10.01 -13.13 1.88
C VAL A 60 9.10 -14.32 1.56
N ALA A 61 9.35 -15.48 2.16
CA ALA A 61 8.57 -16.69 1.88
C ALA A 61 7.09 -16.54 2.26
N CYS A 62 6.82 -16.04 3.46
CA CYS A 62 5.46 -15.82 3.94
C CYS A 62 4.75 -14.70 3.17
N ALA A 63 5.45 -13.63 2.80
CA ALA A 63 4.86 -12.58 1.97
C ALA A 63 4.50 -13.07 0.56
N LEU A 64 5.30 -13.97 -0.03
CA LEU A 64 4.94 -14.64 -1.27
C LEU A 64 3.70 -15.51 -1.10
N GLY A 65 3.58 -16.25 0.01
CA GLY A 65 2.35 -17.00 0.34
C GLY A 65 1.11 -16.11 0.42
N VAL A 66 1.21 -14.95 1.08
CA VAL A 66 0.13 -13.94 1.12
C VAL A 66 -0.17 -13.39 -0.28
N GLY A 67 0.86 -13.05 -1.05
CA GLY A 67 0.72 -12.55 -2.42
C GLY A 67 0.02 -13.55 -3.35
N PHE A 68 0.48 -14.81 -3.37
CA PHE A 68 -0.15 -15.88 -4.18
C PHE A 68 -1.61 -16.10 -3.79
N SER A 69 -1.89 -16.12 -2.49
CA SER A 69 -3.27 -16.27 -1.99
C SER A 69 -4.16 -15.12 -2.46
N ALA A 70 -3.68 -13.87 -2.34
CA ALA A 70 -4.41 -12.70 -2.81
C ALA A 70 -4.62 -12.73 -4.33
N ALA A 71 -3.63 -13.19 -5.10
CA ALA A 71 -3.71 -13.32 -6.55
C ALA A 71 -4.78 -14.31 -7.00
N LEU A 72 -4.87 -15.47 -6.33
CA LEU A 72 -5.86 -16.51 -6.61
C LEU A 72 -7.28 -16.06 -6.27
N VAL A 73 -7.47 -15.41 -5.13
CA VAL A 73 -8.77 -14.83 -4.74
C VAL A 73 -9.16 -13.73 -5.72
N ALA A 74 -8.24 -12.85 -6.07
CA ALA A 74 -8.50 -11.77 -7.01
C ALA A 74 -8.82 -12.30 -8.41
N HIS A 75 -8.24 -13.43 -8.83
CA HIS A 75 -8.55 -14.06 -10.13
C HIS A 75 -10.04 -14.40 -10.25
N GLY A 76 -10.65 -14.87 -9.16
CA GLY A 76 -12.06 -15.25 -9.09
C GLY A 76 -13.05 -14.08 -9.08
N ILE A 77 -12.58 -12.82 -9.05
CA ILE A 77 -13.47 -11.65 -9.02
C ILE A 77 -14.05 -11.40 -10.41
N VAL A 78 -15.38 -11.40 -10.50
CA VAL A 78 -16.14 -11.00 -11.68
C VAL A 78 -16.99 -9.80 -11.33
N TYR A 79 -16.67 -8.64 -11.92
CA TYR A 79 -17.37 -7.40 -11.61
C TYR A 79 -18.77 -7.36 -12.25
N ASN A 80 -19.76 -6.92 -11.48
CA ASN A 80 -21.15 -6.74 -11.90
C ASN A 80 -21.39 -5.40 -12.63
N HIS A 81 -20.45 -4.46 -12.51
CA HIS A 81 -20.51 -3.15 -13.13
C HIS A 81 -19.10 -2.67 -13.51
N PRO A 82 -18.96 -1.68 -14.42
CA PRO A 82 -17.67 -1.14 -14.80
C PRO A 82 -16.93 -0.51 -13.62
N VAL A 83 -15.69 -0.93 -13.39
CA VAL A 83 -14.73 -0.34 -12.45
C VAL A 83 -13.43 0.01 -13.18
N ASP A 84 -12.50 0.70 -12.53
CA ASP A 84 -11.20 1.04 -13.14
C ASP A 84 -10.50 -0.22 -13.67
N MET A 85 -10.49 -1.32 -12.90
CA MET A 85 -9.92 -2.59 -13.35
C MET A 85 -10.53 -3.12 -14.66
N THR A 86 -11.87 -3.10 -14.83
CA THR A 86 -12.49 -3.58 -16.07
C THR A 86 -12.13 -2.71 -17.27
N ARG A 87 -11.94 -1.39 -17.07
CA ARG A 87 -11.41 -0.50 -18.12
C ARG A 87 -10.00 -0.92 -18.55
N TRP A 88 -9.13 -1.28 -17.60
CA TRP A 88 -7.79 -1.77 -17.93
C TRP A 88 -7.77 -3.16 -18.55
N MET A 89 -8.73 -4.02 -18.22
CA MET A 89 -8.90 -5.29 -18.92
C MET A 89 -9.23 -5.08 -20.40
N VAL A 90 -10.01 -4.06 -20.75
CA VAL A 90 -10.24 -3.67 -22.16
C VAL A 90 -8.94 -3.18 -22.80
N GLU A 91 -8.16 -2.37 -22.07
CA GLU A 91 -6.85 -1.89 -22.53
C GLU A 91 -5.88 -3.05 -22.82
N CYS A 92 -5.91 -4.14 -22.06
CA CYS A 92 -5.10 -5.33 -22.34
C CYS A 92 -5.35 -5.88 -23.74
N GLY A 93 -6.60 -5.84 -24.23
CA GLY A 93 -6.97 -6.28 -25.58
C GLY A 93 -6.31 -5.46 -26.69
N TYR A 94 -5.90 -4.21 -26.43
CA TYR A 94 -5.13 -3.43 -27.38
C TYR A 94 -3.78 -4.08 -27.72
N TYR A 95 -3.17 -4.78 -26.75
CA TYR A 95 -1.82 -5.33 -26.88
C TYR A 95 -1.77 -6.75 -27.46
N ASP A 96 -2.91 -7.40 -27.66
CA ASP A 96 -2.99 -8.75 -28.21
C ASP A 96 -2.31 -8.84 -29.58
N GLY A 97 -1.39 -9.80 -29.73
CA GLY A 97 -0.59 -9.99 -30.94
C GLY A 97 0.41 -8.87 -31.27
N ARG A 98 0.54 -7.82 -30.44
CA ARG A 98 1.47 -6.72 -30.67
C ARG A 98 2.85 -7.00 -30.08
N ASN A 99 3.89 -6.45 -30.72
CA ASN A 99 5.25 -6.55 -30.21
C ASN A 99 5.43 -5.78 -28.89
N ILE A 100 6.46 -6.14 -28.11
CA ILE A 100 6.76 -5.50 -26.82
C ILE A 100 7.01 -3.98 -26.90
N LEU A 101 7.43 -3.44 -28.05
CA LEU A 101 7.66 -2.00 -28.20
C LEU A 101 6.35 -1.21 -28.20
N SER A 102 5.20 -1.88 -28.40
CA SER A 102 3.90 -1.24 -28.34
C SER A 102 3.56 -0.72 -26.94
N ILE A 103 4.29 -1.08 -25.88
CA ILE A 103 4.06 -0.55 -24.52
C ILE A 103 4.26 0.97 -24.40
N GLY A 104 4.98 1.57 -25.36
CA GLY A 104 5.13 3.03 -25.46
C GLY A 104 3.89 3.74 -26.01
N THR A 105 2.89 2.99 -26.45
CA THR A 105 1.62 3.47 -26.97
C THR A 105 0.46 2.75 -26.30
N SER A 106 -0.69 3.38 -26.23
CA SER A 106 -1.88 2.82 -25.58
C SER A 106 -3.14 3.18 -26.37
N LEU A 107 -4.27 2.57 -26.00
CA LEU A 107 -5.56 2.86 -26.62
C LEU A 107 -5.99 4.31 -26.34
N ASN A 108 -5.61 4.84 -25.17
CA ASN A 108 -5.75 6.25 -24.81
C ASN A 108 -4.37 6.91 -24.73
N GLU A 109 -4.18 8.05 -25.39
CA GLU A 109 -2.90 8.78 -25.41
C GLU A 109 -2.44 9.22 -24.02
N ASP A 110 -3.36 9.48 -23.09
CA ASP A 110 -3.03 9.82 -21.69
C ASP A 110 -2.32 8.68 -20.95
N HIS A 111 -2.38 7.45 -21.49
CA HIS A 111 -1.74 6.26 -20.93
C HIS A 111 -0.35 5.96 -21.52
N ASN A 112 0.12 6.70 -22.54
CA ASN A 112 1.38 6.41 -23.26
C ASN A 112 2.62 6.45 -22.32
N GLY A 113 2.56 7.23 -21.23
CA GLY A 113 3.64 7.36 -20.24
C GLY A 113 3.69 6.27 -19.17
N LEU A 114 2.71 5.37 -19.13
CA LEU A 114 2.55 4.37 -18.06
C LEU A 114 3.27 3.07 -18.39
N LEU A 115 4.54 3.15 -18.77
CA LEU A 115 5.28 2.04 -19.39
C LEU A 115 5.27 0.74 -18.59
N VAL A 116 5.40 0.80 -17.27
CA VAL A 116 5.38 -0.41 -16.42
C VAL A 116 3.99 -1.00 -16.35
N TRP A 117 2.96 -0.17 -16.28
CA TRP A 117 1.58 -0.65 -16.31
C TRP A 117 1.19 -1.20 -17.69
N ASN A 118 1.57 -0.51 -18.77
CA ASN A 118 1.38 -0.95 -20.14
C ASN A 118 2.11 -2.27 -20.41
N PHE A 119 3.27 -2.49 -19.79
CA PHE A 119 3.93 -3.79 -19.81
C PHE A 119 3.09 -4.89 -19.15
N LEU A 120 2.48 -4.63 -17.98
CA LEU A 120 1.58 -5.61 -17.34
C LEU A 120 0.33 -5.87 -18.20
N CYS A 121 -0.23 -4.83 -18.82
CA CYS A 121 -1.33 -4.98 -19.78
C CYS A 121 -0.91 -5.77 -21.02
N TRP A 122 0.31 -5.54 -21.53
CA TRP A 122 0.86 -6.28 -22.67
C TRP A 122 1.04 -7.76 -22.36
N VAL A 123 1.62 -8.09 -21.21
CA VAL A 123 1.75 -9.49 -20.75
C VAL A 123 0.38 -10.14 -20.63
N THR A 124 -0.56 -9.47 -19.98
CA THR A 124 -1.93 -9.98 -19.77
C THR A 124 -2.65 -10.20 -21.12
N GLY A 125 -2.59 -9.22 -22.02
CA GLY A 125 -3.23 -9.27 -23.33
C GLY A 125 -2.71 -10.41 -24.18
N ASN A 126 -1.39 -10.61 -24.23
CA ASN A 126 -0.77 -11.69 -25.01
C ASN A 126 -0.95 -13.09 -24.40
N ILE A 127 -1.25 -13.19 -23.10
CA ILE A 127 -1.64 -14.46 -22.47
C ILE A 127 -3.10 -14.81 -22.79
N GLY A 128 -3.94 -13.81 -23.03
CA GLY A 128 -5.37 -13.98 -23.31
C GLY A 128 -6.26 -14.14 -22.08
N ASP A 129 -5.69 -14.12 -20.87
CA ASP A 129 -6.45 -14.12 -19.61
C ASP A 129 -6.44 -12.72 -18.97
N LEU A 130 -7.48 -11.94 -19.24
CA LEU A 130 -7.62 -10.57 -18.74
C LEU A 130 -7.69 -10.49 -17.20
N ARG A 131 -8.16 -11.56 -16.53
CA ARG A 131 -8.24 -11.63 -15.07
C ARG A 131 -6.87 -11.77 -14.42
N LEU A 132 -5.83 -12.10 -15.19
CA LEU A 132 -4.46 -12.10 -14.69
C LEU A 132 -4.02 -10.69 -14.24
N LEU A 133 -4.55 -9.61 -14.82
CA LEU A 133 -4.19 -8.25 -14.43
C LEU A 133 -4.56 -7.95 -12.97
N GLN A 134 -5.77 -8.29 -12.54
CA GLN A 134 -6.21 -8.11 -11.14
C GLN A 134 -5.49 -9.07 -10.19
N SER A 135 -5.10 -10.26 -10.67
CA SER A 135 -4.25 -11.18 -9.90
C SER A 135 -2.85 -10.64 -9.67
N LEU A 136 -2.20 -10.09 -10.69
CA LEU A 136 -0.88 -9.46 -10.59
C LEU A 136 -0.93 -8.25 -9.65
N ALA A 137 -1.97 -7.44 -9.77
CA ALA A 137 -2.25 -6.33 -8.88
C ALA A 137 -2.31 -6.74 -7.40
N ALA A 138 -3.15 -7.73 -7.09
CA ALA A 138 -3.32 -8.25 -5.74
C ALA A 138 -2.04 -8.90 -5.21
N PHE A 139 -1.32 -9.65 -6.06
CA PHE A 139 -0.04 -10.26 -5.73
C PHE A 139 0.97 -9.22 -5.26
N PHE A 140 1.24 -8.21 -6.07
CA PHE A 140 2.21 -7.17 -5.73
C PHE A 140 1.72 -6.30 -4.57
N GLY A 141 0.44 -5.91 -4.57
CA GLY A 141 -0.13 -5.08 -3.50
C GLY A 141 0.01 -5.73 -2.12
N TYR A 142 -0.62 -6.89 -1.93
CA TYR A 142 -0.63 -7.56 -0.62
C TYR A 142 0.71 -8.22 -0.28
N GLY A 143 1.40 -8.78 -1.27
CA GLY A 143 2.73 -9.37 -1.09
C GLY A 143 3.75 -8.33 -0.61
N LEU A 144 3.79 -7.14 -1.23
CA LEU A 144 4.70 -6.07 -0.80
C LEU A 144 4.34 -5.51 0.57
N ILE A 145 3.05 -5.34 0.88
CA ILE A 145 2.59 -4.91 2.22
C ILE A 145 3.03 -5.92 3.29
N ALA A 146 2.75 -7.21 3.06
CA ALA A 146 3.13 -8.26 3.99
C ALA A 146 4.65 -8.34 4.15
N TRP A 147 5.40 -8.29 3.05
CA TRP A 147 6.86 -8.33 3.08
C TRP A 147 7.44 -7.14 3.85
N LEU A 148 6.93 -5.93 3.61
CA LEU A 148 7.40 -4.73 4.30
C LEU A 148 7.29 -4.90 5.82
N MET A 149 6.13 -5.35 6.29
CA MET A 149 5.86 -5.46 7.72
C MET A 149 6.60 -6.63 8.37
N MET A 150 6.63 -7.79 7.71
CA MET A 150 7.36 -8.95 8.20
C MET A 150 8.87 -8.67 8.24
N ASP A 151 9.43 -8.03 7.22
CA ASP A 151 10.86 -7.71 7.20
C ASP A 151 11.22 -6.70 8.29
N ARG A 152 10.37 -5.67 8.51
CA ARG A 152 10.55 -4.72 9.61
C ARG A 152 10.41 -5.36 10.97
N CYS A 153 9.43 -6.24 11.16
CA CYS A 153 9.27 -7.02 12.39
C CYS A 153 10.51 -7.88 12.68
N ALA A 154 11.06 -8.55 11.66
CA ALA A 154 12.26 -9.37 11.77
C ALA A 154 13.53 -8.53 12.02
N GLU A 155 13.61 -7.33 11.45
CA GLU A 155 14.72 -6.40 11.65
C GLU A 155 14.73 -5.78 13.04
N GLU A 156 13.56 -5.38 13.55
CA GLU A 156 13.44 -4.72 14.85
C GLU A 156 13.30 -5.70 16.02
N THR A 157 13.32 -7.02 15.77
CA THR A 157 13.12 -8.06 16.79
C THR A 157 11.85 -7.85 17.61
N THR A 158 10.78 -7.40 16.96
CA THR A 158 9.49 -7.15 17.63
C THR A 158 8.91 -8.47 18.14
N ASP A 159 8.17 -8.42 19.25
CA ASP A 159 7.40 -9.57 19.72
C ASP A 159 6.50 -10.08 18.59
N ALA A 160 6.73 -11.32 18.19
CA ALA A 160 6.10 -11.93 17.04
C ALA A 160 4.57 -12.00 17.17
N TRP A 161 4.04 -12.03 18.40
CA TRP A 161 2.59 -12.00 18.64
C TRP A 161 2.01 -10.59 18.53
N ALA A 162 2.79 -9.56 18.87
CA ALA A 162 2.39 -8.15 18.70
C ALA A 162 2.33 -7.72 17.22
N PHE A 163 2.96 -8.47 16.32
CA PHE A 163 2.90 -8.26 14.88
C PHE A 163 1.52 -8.57 14.27
N LEU A 164 0.81 -9.58 14.77
CA LEU A 164 -0.51 -9.98 14.24
C LEU A 164 -1.56 -8.85 14.27
N PRO A 165 -1.79 -8.15 15.41
CA PRO A 165 -2.74 -7.04 15.43
C PRO A 165 -2.27 -5.88 14.54
N LEU A 166 -0.97 -5.67 14.35
CA LEU A 166 -0.48 -4.65 13.42
C LEU A 166 -0.74 -5.02 11.95
N MET A 167 -0.55 -6.29 11.58
CA MET A 167 -0.92 -6.77 10.24
C MET A 167 -2.40 -6.59 9.97
N LEU A 168 -3.24 -6.92 10.96
CA LEU A 168 -4.68 -6.73 10.87
C LEU A 168 -5.04 -5.25 10.70
N PHE A 169 -4.42 -4.37 11.49
CA PHE A 169 -4.57 -2.92 11.34
C PHE A 169 -4.27 -2.46 9.92
N ILE A 170 -3.19 -2.92 9.31
CA ILE A 170 -2.78 -2.50 7.97
C ILE A 170 -3.75 -3.03 6.90
N PHE A 171 -4.21 -4.27 7.02
CA PHE A 171 -5.22 -4.81 6.09
C PHE A 171 -6.56 -4.07 6.18
N PHE A 172 -6.89 -3.50 7.33
CA PHE A 172 -8.05 -2.63 7.49
C PHE A 172 -7.79 -1.20 6.98
N ALA A 173 -6.61 -0.64 7.26
CA ALA A 173 -6.24 0.72 6.85
C ALA A 173 -6.00 0.86 5.34
N VAL A 174 -5.60 -0.22 4.66
CA VAL A 174 -5.43 -0.31 3.21
C VAL A 174 -6.46 -1.30 2.65
N PRO A 175 -7.70 -0.85 2.37
CA PRO A 175 -8.78 -1.75 2.00
C PRO A 175 -8.58 -2.40 0.63
N ALA A 176 -9.28 -3.52 0.41
CA ALA A 176 -9.13 -4.35 -0.78
C ALA A 176 -9.60 -3.70 -2.08
N GLN A 177 -10.69 -2.93 -2.02
CA GLN A 177 -11.26 -2.30 -3.20
C GLN A 177 -10.25 -1.40 -3.93
N PRO A 178 -9.52 -0.50 -3.26
CA PRO A 178 -8.41 0.23 -3.88
C PRO A 178 -7.31 -0.65 -4.46
N LEU A 179 -6.93 -1.75 -3.81
CA LEU A 179 -5.82 -2.60 -4.27
C LEU A 179 -6.17 -3.54 -5.41
N ILE A 180 -7.47 -3.85 -5.61
CA ILE A 180 -7.92 -4.84 -6.59
C ILE A 180 -8.78 -4.20 -7.70
N GLY A 181 -9.74 -3.35 -7.34
CA GLY A 181 -10.62 -2.70 -8.33
C GLY A 181 -10.06 -1.40 -8.90
N ASN A 182 -9.03 -0.84 -8.27
CA ASN A 182 -8.61 0.56 -8.40
C ASN A 182 -7.08 0.66 -8.35
N VAL A 183 -6.41 -0.18 -9.13
CA VAL A 183 -5.09 -0.71 -8.76
C VAL A 183 -3.94 0.28 -8.91
N ARG A 184 -3.86 1.03 -10.01
CA ARG A 184 -2.60 1.65 -10.44
C ARG A 184 -2.00 2.58 -9.39
N SER A 185 -2.79 3.54 -8.92
CA SER A 185 -2.30 4.51 -7.92
C SER A 185 -2.09 3.87 -6.55
N ALA A 186 -2.89 2.86 -6.16
CA ALA A 186 -2.70 2.12 -4.92
C ALA A 186 -1.40 1.30 -4.93
N LEU A 187 -1.14 0.58 -6.02
CA LEU A 187 0.08 -0.18 -6.24
C LEU A 187 1.32 0.74 -6.26
N GLY A 188 1.24 1.88 -6.96
CA GLY A 188 2.28 2.90 -6.94
C GLY A 188 2.58 3.40 -5.51
N CYS A 189 1.55 3.63 -4.70
CA CYS A 189 1.71 4.02 -3.29
C CYS A 189 2.41 2.94 -2.46
N VAL A 190 2.03 1.67 -2.62
CA VAL A 190 2.67 0.54 -1.92
C VAL A 190 4.15 0.45 -2.28
N ILE A 191 4.49 0.54 -3.57
CA ILE A 191 5.88 0.52 -4.04
C ILE A 191 6.67 1.70 -3.47
N CYS A 192 6.11 2.91 -3.48
CA CYS A 192 6.72 4.10 -2.88
C CYS A 192 6.97 3.92 -1.37
N ALA A 193 5.99 3.39 -0.62
CA ALA A 193 6.15 3.13 0.81
C ALA A 193 7.27 2.12 1.08
N VAL A 194 7.32 1.04 0.31
CA VAL A 194 8.41 0.05 0.36
C VAL A 194 9.75 0.68 0.05
N ALA A 195 9.85 1.48 -1.01
CA ALA A 195 11.07 2.15 -1.43
C ALA A 195 11.62 3.08 -0.33
N ILE A 196 10.75 3.89 0.28
CA ILE A 196 11.11 4.80 1.37
C ILE A 196 11.51 4.00 2.61
N CYS A 197 10.76 2.96 2.97
CA CYS A 197 11.07 2.13 4.12
C CYS A 197 12.35 1.30 3.94
N LYS A 198 12.73 0.90 2.72
CA LYS A 198 13.94 0.10 2.52
C LYS A 198 15.22 0.92 2.38
N ARG A 199 15.10 2.25 2.29
CA ARG A 199 16.24 3.16 2.25
C ARG A 199 17.04 3.04 3.54
N ARG A 200 18.30 2.60 3.43
CA ARG A 200 19.21 2.39 4.58
C ARG A 200 19.95 3.65 5.00
N SER A 201 20.29 4.53 4.05
CA SER A 201 21.00 5.78 4.31
C SER A 201 20.64 6.86 3.28
N TYR A 202 21.04 8.10 3.56
CA TYR A 202 20.91 9.23 2.64
C TYR A 202 22.00 9.31 1.57
N GLY A 203 22.96 8.38 1.60
CA GLY A 203 23.99 8.28 0.56
C GLY A 203 23.40 7.90 -0.80
N PHE A 204 24.00 8.41 -1.88
CA PHE A 204 23.52 8.18 -3.25
C PHE A 204 23.41 6.69 -3.60
N ARG A 205 24.44 5.89 -3.28
CA ARG A 205 24.47 4.44 -3.55
C ARG A 205 23.37 3.68 -2.80
N ASP A 206 23.11 4.04 -1.56
CA ASP A 206 22.10 3.38 -0.72
C ASP A 206 20.67 3.85 -1.04
N SER A 207 20.53 4.99 -1.73
CA SER A 207 19.25 5.56 -2.16
C SER A 207 18.86 5.14 -3.58
N LEU A 208 19.80 4.60 -4.38
CA LEU A 208 19.57 4.24 -5.77
C LEU A 208 18.45 3.18 -5.94
N PRO A 209 18.39 2.08 -5.16
CA PRO A 209 17.29 1.12 -5.28
C PRO A 209 15.92 1.75 -4.98
N SER A 210 15.85 2.62 -3.97
CA SER A 210 14.63 3.35 -3.63
C SER A 210 14.21 4.31 -4.76
N LEU A 211 15.17 5.02 -5.37
CA LEU A 211 14.91 5.90 -6.50
C LEU A 211 14.37 5.12 -7.70
N VAL A 212 14.98 3.98 -8.03
CA VAL A 212 14.50 3.10 -9.12
C VAL A 212 13.08 2.64 -8.86
N LEU A 213 12.75 2.20 -7.64
CA LEU A 213 11.40 1.79 -7.29
C LEU A 213 10.37 2.93 -7.39
N ILE A 214 10.74 4.16 -6.99
CA ILE A 214 9.85 5.32 -7.13
C ILE A 214 9.66 5.70 -8.60
N ILE A 215 10.69 5.58 -9.44
CA ILE A 215 10.55 5.76 -10.90
C ILE A 215 9.60 4.70 -11.48
N VAL A 216 9.76 3.43 -11.09
CA VAL A 216 8.84 2.34 -11.47
C VAL A 216 7.40 2.69 -11.05
N ALA A 217 7.21 3.21 -9.83
CA ALA A 217 5.89 3.65 -9.35
C ALA A 217 5.31 4.81 -10.18
N CYS A 218 6.15 5.76 -10.64
CA CYS A 218 5.72 6.83 -11.56
C CYS A 218 5.31 6.29 -12.92
N LEU A 219 6.00 5.26 -13.43
CA LEU A 219 5.66 4.55 -14.67
C LEU A 219 4.45 3.62 -14.53
N ILE A 220 3.91 3.43 -13.32
CA ILE A 220 2.62 2.79 -13.07
C ILE A 220 1.51 3.84 -12.99
N HIS A 221 1.76 4.94 -12.28
CA HIS A 221 0.79 6.02 -12.12
C HIS A 221 1.46 7.38 -11.88
N ASN A 222 1.04 8.38 -12.66
CA ASN A 222 1.63 9.74 -12.65
C ASN A 222 1.52 10.45 -11.29
N SER A 223 0.53 10.12 -10.46
CA SER A 223 0.37 10.75 -9.13
C SER A 223 1.54 10.48 -8.17
N MET A 224 2.44 9.54 -8.48
CA MET A 224 3.64 9.28 -7.69
C MET A 224 4.73 10.33 -7.92
N LEU A 225 4.59 11.22 -8.90
CA LEU A 225 5.55 12.28 -9.19
C LEU A 225 5.77 13.19 -7.98
N LEU A 226 4.71 13.49 -7.21
CA LEU A 226 4.83 14.24 -5.96
C LEU A 226 5.80 13.56 -4.98
N VAL A 227 5.70 12.23 -4.86
CA VAL A 227 6.55 11.43 -3.97
C VAL A 227 7.99 11.44 -4.46
N LEU A 228 8.22 11.35 -5.77
CA LEU A 228 9.55 11.48 -6.38
C LEU A 228 10.19 12.84 -6.04
N VAL A 229 9.44 13.93 -6.23
CA VAL A 229 9.93 15.28 -5.91
C VAL A 229 10.28 15.38 -4.42
N LEU A 230 9.36 14.96 -3.53
CA LEU A 230 9.58 14.98 -2.08
C LEU A 230 10.76 14.11 -1.65
N PHE A 231 10.97 12.97 -2.30
CA PHE A 231 12.12 12.10 -2.06
C PHE A 231 13.44 12.76 -2.44
N LEU A 232 13.48 13.46 -3.58
CA LEU A 232 14.68 14.18 -4.05
C LEU A 232 15.02 15.38 -3.15
N VAL A 233 14.01 16.11 -2.66
CA VAL A 233 14.22 17.26 -1.76
C VAL A 233 14.28 16.87 -0.28
N GLN A 234 14.20 15.59 0.06
CA GLN A 234 14.16 15.10 1.44
C GLN A 234 15.28 15.67 2.34
N PRO A 235 16.56 15.80 1.90
CA PRO A 235 17.62 16.39 2.73
C PRO A 235 17.34 17.85 3.15
N ILE A 236 16.56 18.58 2.35
CA ILE A 236 16.11 19.93 2.67
C ILE A 236 14.96 19.86 3.67
N LEU A 237 14.00 18.95 3.45
CA LEU A 237 12.83 18.75 4.31
C LEU A 237 13.23 18.45 5.76
N GLU A 238 14.27 17.65 5.96
CA GLU A 238 14.75 17.24 7.29
C GLU A 238 15.30 18.38 8.15
N ARG A 239 15.80 19.47 7.56
CA ARG A 239 16.39 20.58 8.32
C ARG A 239 15.39 21.28 9.24
N ASN A 240 14.14 21.44 8.77
CA ASN A 240 13.05 22.02 9.54
C ASN A 240 11.71 21.43 9.05
N PRO A 241 11.35 20.22 9.51
CA PRO A 241 10.25 19.45 8.93
C PRO A 241 8.91 20.18 9.01
N VAL A 242 8.63 20.89 10.10
CA VAL A 242 7.36 21.63 10.30
C VAL A 242 7.27 22.84 9.36
N ARG A 243 8.33 23.66 9.30
CA ARG A 243 8.35 24.79 8.37
C ARG A 243 8.26 24.31 6.92
N ASN A 244 9.02 23.28 6.58
CA ASN A 244 9.08 22.75 5.24
C ASN A 244 7.77 22.05 4.84
N SER A 245 7.04 21.41 5.77
CA SER A 245 5.71 20.88 5.48
C SER A 245 4.72 21.98 5.14
N ILE A 246 4.76 23.13 5.83
CA ILE A 246 3.91 24.29 5.49
C ILE A 246 4.25 24.80 4.08
N ILE A 247 5.54 24.97 3.76
CA ILE A 247 5.98 25.41 2.44
C ILE A 247 5.52 24.44 1.35
N CYS A 248 5.68 23.13 1.55
CA CYS A 248 5.23 22.11 0.61
C CYS A 248 3.71 22.11 0.42
N VAL A 249 2.94 22.25 1.50
CA VAL A 249 1.46 22.35 1.41
C VAL A 249 1.06 23.57 0.59
N VAL A 250 1.63 24.75 0.90
CA VAL A 250 1.35 25.97 0.14
C VAL A 250 1.72 25.77 -1.33
N ALA A 251 2.90 25.24 -1.63
CA ALA A 251 3.33 24.99 -3.00
C ALA A 251 2.38 24.02 -3.75
N VAL A 252 1.97 22.92 -3.11
CA VAL A 252 1.03 21.96 -3.70
C VAL A 252 -0.32 22.60 -3.97
N VAL A 253 -0.91 23.28 -2.98
CA VAL A 253 -2.21 23.95 -3.13
C VAL A 253 -2.13 25.04 -4.21
N THR A 254 -1.10 25.89 -4.21
CA THR A 254 -0.92 26.92 -5.23
C THR A 254 -0.74 26.33 -6.62
N MET A 255 0.09 25.29 -6.78
CA MET A 255 0.28 24.60 -8.07
C MET A 255 -1.05 24.06 -8.61
N ILE A 256 -1.81 23.40 -7.74
CA ILE A 256 -3.11 22.81 -8.06
C ILE A 256 -4.11 23.90 -8.47
N SER A 257 -4.26 24.97 -7.67
CA SER A 257 -5.16 26.08 -7.97
C SER A 257 -4.79 26.80 -9.26
N VAL A 258 -3.50 27.10 -9.48
CA VAL A 258 -3.02 27.77 -10.70
C VAL A 258 -3.24 26.88 -11.91
N ALA A 259 -2.92 25.58 -11.83
CA ALA A 259 -3.15 24.65 -12.95
C ALA A 259 -4.64 24.62 -13.35
N SER A 260 -5.53 24.62 -12.36
CA SER A 260 -6.98 24.60 -12.59
C SER A 260 -7.49 25.88 -13.24
N VAL A 261 -7.03 27.03 -12.77
CA VAL A 261 -7.36 28.34 -13.37
C VAL A 261 -6.83 28.45 -14.81
N LEU A 262 -5.60 28.01 -15.05
CA LEU A 262 -5.01 28.05 -16.39
C LEU A 262 -5.73 27.10 -17.36
N LEU A 263 -6.16 25.92 -16.92
CA LEU A 263 -6.98 25.03 -17.75
C LEU A 263 -8.35 25.63 -18.05
N ALA A 264 -9.03 26.20 -17.05
CA ALA A 264 -10.33 26.84 -17.24
C ALA A 264 -10.27 28.07 -18.17
N SER A 265 -9.09 28.71 -18.27
CA SER A 265 -8.89 29.86 -19.16
C SER A 265 -8.75 29.51 -20.64
N HIS A 266 -8.62 28.23 -21.00
CA HIS A 266 -8.38 27.76 -22.38
C HIS A 266 -7.14 28.38 -23.07
N LEU A 267 -6.26 29.04 -22.31
CA LEU A 267 -5.15 29.84 -22.85
C LEU A 267 -4.07 28.99 -23.55
N PHE A 268 -4.02 27.69 -23.25
CA PHE A 268 -3.00 26.77 -23.75
C PHE A 268 -3.55 25.63 -24.62
N ASP A 269 -4.83 25.65 -25.02
CA ASP A 269 -5.45 24.53 -25.76
C ASP A 269 -4.72 24.15 -27.06
N GLY A 270 -4.00 25.10 -27.68
CA GLY A 270 -3.14 24.87 -28.85
C GLY A 270 -1.70 24.39 -28.56
N VAL A 271 -1.31 24.20 -27.30
CA VAL A 271 0.04 23.77 -26.90
C VAL A 271 -0.05 22.44 -26.13
N PRO A 272 -0.03 21.29 -26.84
CA PRO A 272 -0.34 19.98 -26.25
C PRO A 272 0.53 19.61 -25.04
N VAL A 273 1.81 20.01 -25.08
CA VAL A 273 2.76 19.74 -23.99
C VAL A 273 2.39 20.48 -22.72
N ILE A 274 2.08 21.79 -22.82
CA ILE A 274 1.72 22.61 -21.66
C ILE A 274 0.38 22.15 -21.11
N THR A 275 -0.60 21.91 -21.98
CA THR A 275 -1.92 21.39 -21.58
C THR A 275 -1.81 20.02 -20.91
N SER A 276 -0.95 19.13 -21.40
CA SER A 276 -0.68 17.84 -20.75
C SER A 276 -0.07 18.00 -19.35
N VAL A 277 0.89 18.93 -19.18
CA VAL A 277 1.51 19.23 -17.89
C VAL A 277 0.49 19.84 -16.92
N LEU A 278 -0.33 20.79 -17.39
CA LEU A 278 -1.37 21.42 -16.57
C LEU A 278 -2.44 20.42 -16.16
N LYS A 279 -2.93 19.56 -17.08
CA LYS A 279 -3.84 18.44 -16.77
C LYS A 279 -3.22 17.49 -15.74
N LYS A 280 -1.92 17.24 -15.85
CA LYS A 280 -1.20 16.39 -14.88
C LYS A 280 -1.07 17.04 -13.51
N ALA A 281 -0.88 18.35 -13.44
CA ALA A 281 -0.83 19.12 -12.20
C ALA A 281 -2.21 19.30 -11.57
N SER A 282 -3.27 19.38 -12.39
CA SER A 282 -4.66 19.47 -11.95
C SER A 282 -5.31 18.11 -11.65
N PHE A 283 -4.59 16.98 -11.74
CA PHE A 283 -5.09 15.66 -11.34
C PHE A 283 -5.61 15.63 -9.89
N TYR A 284 -5.21 16.62 -9.08
CA TYR A 284 -5.63 16.76 -7.70
C TYR A 284 -6.85 17.69 -7.51
N THR A 285 -7.34 18.33 -8.59
CA THR A 285 -8.49 19.27 -8.59
C THR A 285 -9.56 18.95 -9.62
N ILE A 286 -9.39 17.97 -10.49
CA ILE A 286 -10.42 17.57 -11.44
C ILE A 286 -10.63 16.07 -11.23
N GLY A 287 -11.63 15.74 -10.42
CA GLY A 287 -12.16 14.38 -10.35
C GLY A 287 -12.80 14.01 -11.69
N THR A 288 -12.81 12.72 -12.02
CA THR A 288 -13.67 12.19 -13.08
C THR A 288 -15.15 12.41 -12.72
N GLU A 289 -16.08 12.30 -13.68
CA GLU A 289 -17.52 12.34 -13.39
C GLU A 289 -17.91 11.36 -12.27
N TRP A 290 -17.24 10.21 -12.21
CA TRP A 290 -17.38 9.23 -11.13
C TRP A 290 -16.87 9.74 -9.77
N ASP A 291 -15.75 10.47 -9.73
CA ASP A 291 -15.24 11.06 -8.49
C ASP A 291 -16.15 12.19 -7.98
N GLN A 292 -16.84 12.90 -8.88
CA GLN A 292 -17.85 13.91 -8.53
C GLN A 292 -19.11 13.24 -7.96
N GLU A 293 -19.63 12.19 -8.60
CA GLU A 293 -20.74 11.39 -8.03
C GLU A 293 -20.41 10.79 -6.66
N GLN A 294 -19.16 10.41 -6.43
CA GLN A 294 -18.71 9.95 -5.11
C GLN A 294 -18.60 11.06 -4.08
N ALA A 295 -18.31 12.31 -4.48
CA ALA A 295 -18.23 13.43 -3.55
C ALA A 295 -19.59 13.77 -2.90
N ASP A 296 -20.68 13.48 -3.60
CA ASP A 296 -22.05 13.68 -3.08
C ASP A 296 -22.54 12.49 -2.23
N ASN A 297 -21.80 11.37 -2.20
CA ASN A 297 -22.17 10.18 -1.45
C ASN A 297 -21.72 10.26 0.02
N LEU A 298 -22.69 10.21 0.94
CA LEU A 298 -22.46 10.21 2.39
C LEU A 298 -21.43 9.15 2.84
N LEU A 299 -21.49 7.95 2.26
CA LEU A 299 -20.61 6.85 2.64
C LEU A 299 -19.15 7.14 2.23
N SER A 300 -18.96 7.77 1.07
CA SER A 300 -17.65 8.19 0.58
C SER A 300 -17.06 9.29 1.48
N ASN A 301 -17.88 10.29 1.83
CA ASN A 301 -17.51 11.37 2.75
C ASN A 301 -17.14 10.85 4.15
N LEU A 302 -17.88 9.86 4.67
CA LEU A 302 -17.52 9.21 5.93
C LEU A 302 -16.19 8.46 5.85
N SER A 303 -15.95 7.71 4.76
CA SER A 303 -14.67 7.03 4.53
C SER A 303 -13.50 8.01 4.52
N HIS A 304 -13.71 9.16 3.87
CA HIS A 304 -12.75 10.25 3.79
C HIS A 304 -12.43 10.82 5.18
N VAL A 305 -13.44 11.21 5.96
CA VAL A 305 -13.27 11.74 7.32
C VAL A 305 -12.53 10.73 8.21
N PHE A 306 -12.91 9.45 8.19
CA PHE A 306 -12.21 8.43 8.98
C PHE A 306 -10.77 8.21 8.52
N SER A 307 -10.50 8.29 7.21
CA SER A 307 -9.13 8.22 6.68
C SER A 307 -8.25 9.38 7.16
N LEU A 308 -8.80 10.61 7.21
CA LEU A 308 -8.08 11.79 7.71
C LEU A 308 -7.83 11.69 9.21
N LEU A 309 -8.82 11.27 9.98
CA LEU A 309 -8.66 11.01 11.41
C LEU A 309 -7.60 9.94 11.67
N LEU A 310 -7.60 8.85 10.88
CA LEU A 310 -6.61 7.78 10.97
C LEU A 310 -5.19 8.32 10.76
N LEU A 311 -4.98 9.13 9.73
CA LEU A 311 -3.68 9.78 9.46
C LEU A 311 -3.27 10.74 10.60
N GLY A 312 -4.20 11.53 11.11
CA GLY A 312 -3.95 12.48 12.19
C GLY A 312 -3.55 11.78 13.49
N VAL A 313 -4.28 10.73 13.88
CA VAL A 313 -3.96 9.92 15.07
C VAL A 313 -2.64 9.18 14.88
N LEU A 314 -2.34 8.68 13.68
CA LEU A 314 -1.07 8.00 13.40
C LEU A 314 0.12 8.95 13.53
N LEU A 315 0.02 10.17 12.98
CA LEU A 315 1.03 11.21 13.19
C LEU A 315 1.17 11.56 14.68
N LEU A 316 0.06 11.80 15.37
CA LEU A 316 0.07 12.09 16.81
C LEU A 316 0.80 10.98 17.58
N ARG A 317 0.53 9.71 17.23
CA ARG A 317 1.16 8.55 17.84
C ARG A 317 2.67 8.51 17.63
N ILE A 318 3.15 8.80 16.42
CA ILE A 318 4.59 8.87 16.08
C ILE A 318 5.28 9.98 16.90
N TYR A 319 4.66 11.17 16.99
CA TYR A 319 5.21 12.30 17.74
C TYR A 319 5.17 12.09 19.26
N ALA A 320 4.06 11.58 19.79
CA ALA A 320 3.89 11.33 21.21
C ALA A 320 4.93 10.32 21.75
N THR A 321 5.37 9.37 20.91
CA THR A 321 6.40 8.39 21.28
C THR A 321 7.80 8.75 20.84
N ARG A 322 8.01 9.95 20.26
CA ARG A 322 9.31 10.45 19.80
C ARG A 322 10.05 9.46 18.90
N GLN A 323 9.32 8.65 18.15
CA GLN A 323 9.87 7.64 17.26
C GLN A 323 10.32 8.29 15.95
N HIS A 324 11.33 9.17 16.06
CA HIS A 324 11.81 9.96 14.94
C HIS A 324 13.02 9.32 14.27
N ASP A 325 12.97 9.20 12.95
CA ASP A 325 14.13 8.94 12.11
C ASP A 325 14.09 9.88 10.90
N GLY A 326 15.05 9.77 9.98
CA GLY A 326 15.05 10.66 8.81
C GLY A 326 13.79 10.54 7.92
N ARG A 327 13.02 9.44 8.02
CA ARG A 327 11.77 9.28 7.25
C ARG A 327 10.63 10.10 7.86
N THR A 328 10.71 10.49 9.13
CA THR A 328 9.63 11.21 9.82
C THR A 328 9.31 12.54 9.16
N ALA A 329 10.32 13.27 8.68
CA ALA A 329 10.11 14.52 7.95
C ALA A 329 9.28 14.30 6.67
N LEU A 330 9.62 13.25 5.91
CA LEU A 330 8.90 12.88 4.70
C LEU A 330 7.47 12.44 5.01
N VAL A 331 7.26 11.63 6.06
CA VAL A 331 5.91 11.22 6.51
C VAL A 331 5.07 12.42 6.91
N LEU A 332 5.62 13.36 7.69
CA LEU A 332 4.91 14.58 8.07
C LEU A 332 4.49 15.39 6.85
N VAL A 333 5.46 15.70 5.97
CA VAL A 333 5.21 16.52 4.78
C VAL A 333 4.18 15.84 3.88
N LEU A 334 4.32 14.54 3.63
CA LEU A 334 3.40 13.80 2.78
C LEU A 334 2.00 13.72 3.37
N THR A 335 1.87 13.47 4.68
CA THR A 335 0.56 13.49 5.34
C THR A 335 -0.09 14.86 5.25
N MET A 336 0.67 15.94 5.46
CA MET A 336 0.13 17.30 5.35
C MET A 336 -0.30 17.64 3.91
N CYS A 337 0.49 17.24 2.90
CA CYS A 337 0.09 17.37 1.50
C CYS A 337 -1.17 16.56 1.19
N VAL A 338 -1.28 15.32 1.70
CA VAL A 338 -2.48 14.48 1.54
C VAL A 338 -3.70 15.14 2.18
N ILE A 339 -3.59 15.60 3.42
CA ILE A 339 -4.67 16.34 4.11
C ILE A 339 -5.08 17.56 3.29
N ALA A 340 -4.13 18.35 2.80
CA ALA A 340 -4.44 19.54 2.00
C ALA A 340 -5.17 19.18 0.69
N MET A 341 -4.73 18.15 -0.02
CA MET A 341 -5.41 17.67 -1.24
C MET A 341 -6.82 17.16 -0.93
N GLU A 342 -6.96 16.36 0.13
CA GLU A 342 -8.24 15.80 0.58
C GLU A 342 -9.22 16.92 1.01
N LEU A 343 -8.75 17.98 1.70
CA LEU A 343 -9.58 19.14 2.08
C LEU A 343 -10.09 19.97 0.90
N THR A 344 -9.49 19.86 -0.29
CA THR A 344 -10.05 20.50 -1.49
C THR A 344 -11.31 19.80 -2.00
N LEU A 345 -11.64 18.61 -1.46
CA LEU A 345 -12.84 17.80 -1.76
C LEU A 345 -13.03 17.42 -3.23
N VAL A 346 -12.08 17.71 -4.13
CA VAL A 346 -12.25 17.41 -5.55
C VAL A 346 -11.82 15.99 -5.93
N ASN A 347 -11.20 15.25 -5.02
CA ASN A 347 -10.76 13.87 -5.24
C ASN A 347 -11.04 13.03 -4.00
N VAL A 348 -12.31 12.63 -3.82
CA VAL A 348 -12.78 11.76 -2.72
C VAL A 348 -12.29 10.33 -2.97
N GLY A 349 -10.99 10.12 -2.85
CA GLY A 349 -10.35 8.88 -3.27
C GLY A 349 -8.83 8.89 -3.29
N ASN A 350 -8.18 9.93 -2.74
CA ASN A 350 -6.74 10.10 -2.86
C ASN A 350 -5.96 8.95 -2.18
N ARG A 351 -5.41 8.05 -3.01
CA ARG A 351 -4.70 6.85 -2.54
C ARG A 351 -3.31 7.17 -2.00
N LEU A 352 -2.81 8.39 -2.19
CA LEU A 352 -1.52 8.84 -1.63
C LEU A 352 -1.48 8.70 -0.10
N LYS A 353 -2.64 8.67 0.58
CA LYS A 353 -2.75 8.36 2.01
C LYS A 353 -2.14 7.01 2.42
N PHE A 354 -2.07 6.04 1.51
CA PHE A 354 -1.49 4.73 1.82
C PHE A 354 0.01 4.80 2.10
N ILE A 355 0.73 5.77 1.52
CA ILE A 355 2.17 5.93 1.75
C ILE A 355 2.47 6.29 3.22
N PRO A 356 1.93 7.40 3.78
CA PRO A 356 2.15 7.72 5.18
C PRO A 356 1.51 6.71 6.12
N ILE A 357 0.39 6.05 5.76
CA ILE A 357 -0.17 4.94 6.56
C ILE A 357 0.86 3.81 6.66
N LEU A 358 1.36 3.28 5.55
CA LEU A 358 2.28 2.14 5.54
C LEU A 358 3.61 2.47 6.21
N ILE A 359 4.20 3.64 5.94
CA ILE A 359 5.44 4.05 6.61
C ILE A 359 5.16 4.27 8.11
N GLY A 360 4.06 4.95 8.44
CA GLY A 360 3.64 5.25 9.80
C GLY A 360 3.44 4.00 10.65
N SER A 361 2.80 2.96 10.10
CA SER A 361 2.61 1.66 10.74
C SER A 361 3.92 0.98 11.10
N THR A 362 5.01 1.21 10.35
CA THR A 362 6.33 0.65 10.73
C THR A 362 6.88 1.24 12.02
N TYR A 363 6.45 2.42 12.45
CA TYR A 363 6.85 2.98 13.75
C TYR A 363 6.08 2.35 14.92
N LEU A 364 4.92 1.75 14.66
CA LEU A 364 4.17 1.01 15.68
C LEU A 364 4.88 -0.31 16.05
N LEU A 365 5.85 -0.75 15.24
CA LEU A 365 6.76 -1.84 15.60
C LEU A 365 7.77 -1.36 16.66
N ASN A 366 8.01 -2.21 17.64
CA ASN A 366 8.99 -2.05 18.73
C ASN A 366 8.83 -0.84 19.69
N ASN A 367 7.85 -0.91 20.60
CA ASN A 367 7.70 -0.01 21.75
C ASN A 367 8.78 -0.23 22.86
N LYS A 368 9.40 -1.41 22.95
CA LYS A 368 10.30 -1.78 24.08
C LYS A 368 11.75 -1.37 23.86
N GLY A 369 12.28 -1.47 22.63
CA GLY A 369 13.69 -1.19 22.32
C GLY A 369 14.05 0.30 22.24
N ARG A 370 13.05 1.20 22.20
CA ARG A 370 13.24 2.66 22.10
C ARG A 370 13.05 3.41 23.43
N GLY A 371 13.02 2.69 24.55
CA GLY A 371 13.17 3.25 25.90
C GLY A 371 12.03 4.14 26.41
N HIS A 372 10.91 4.27 25.69
CA HIS A 372 9.90 5.27 26.03
C HIS A 372 8.46 4.74 25.97
N ALA A 373 7.73 5.07 27.04
CA ALA A 373 6.31 4.83 27.32
C ALA A 373 5.92 3.52 28.05
N VAL A 374 6.75 3.01 28.97
CA VAL A 374 6.28 2.02 29.97
C VAL A 374 5.26 2.65 30.95
N ASP A 375 5.27 3.97 31.14
CA ASP A 375 4.45 4.65 32.17
C ASP A 375 3.29 5.52 31.65
N SER A 376 3.01 5.53 30.34
CA SER A 376 1.93 6.36 29.76
C SER A 376 0.80 5.50 29.20
N ARG A 377 -0.45 5.76 29.59
CA ARG A 377 -1.65 5.10 29.03
C ARG A 377 -2.02 5.60 27.63
N TRP A 378 -1.45 6.74 27.20
CA TRP A 378 -1.79 7.41 25.94
C TRP A 378 -1.49 6.60 24.67
N PRO A 379 -0.34 5.90 24.53
CA PRO A 379 -0.06 5.07 23.35
C PRO A 379 -1.06 3.95 23.14
N ILE A 380 -1.52 3.30 24.22
CA ILE A 380 -2.50 2.21 24.16
C ILE A 380 -3.86 2.71 23.66
N LEU A 381 -4.30 3.87 24.17
CA LEU A 381 -5.55 4.49 23.72
C LEU A 381 -5.47 4.89 22.25
N ALA A 382 -4.34 5.48 21.82
CA ALA A 382 -4.13 5.84 20.42
C ALA A 382 -4.10 4.60 19.51
N ASP A 383 -3.44 3.51 19.92
CA ASP A 383 -3.39 2.26 19.15
C ASP A 383 -4.79 1.62 19.03
N ALA A 384 -5.61 1.70 20.07
CA ALA A 384 -7.01 1.25 20.04
C ALA A 384 -7.88 2.12 19.10
N VAL A 385 -7.75 3.45 19.17
CA VAL A 385 -8.46 4.38 18.29
C VAL A 385 -8.04 4.17 16.83
N LEU A 386 -6.75 3.96 16.56
CA LEU A 386 -6.24 3.62 15.22
C LEU A 386 -6.90 2.36 14.68
N MET A 387 -6.98 1.29 15.48
CA MET A 387 -7.65 0.06 15.07
C MET A 387 -9.13 0.27 14.75
N LEU A 388 -9.86 1.00 15.60
CA LEU A 388 -11.28 1.29 15.37
C LEU A 388 -11.51 2.11 14.09
N LEU A 389 -10.68 3.12 13.86
CA LEU A 389 -10.73 3.92 12.63
C LEU A 389 -10.42 3.08 11.39
N ALA A 390 -9.41 2.20 11.46
CA ALA A 390 -9.09 1.29 10.36
C ALA A 390 -10.26 0.33 10.07
N ILE A 391 -10.88 -0.25 11.10
CA ILE A 391 -12.08 -1.10 10.95
C ILE A 391 -13.22 -0.32 10.30
N ALA A 392 -13.46 0.93 10.71
CA ALA A 392 -14.51 1.75 10.11
C ALA A 392 -14.25 2.03 8.61
N VAL A 393 -13.01 2.39 8.25
CA VAL A 393 -12.60 2.57 6.83
C VAL A 393 -12.81 1.27 6.05
N TRP A 394 -12.43 0.13 6.61
CA TRP A 394 -12.59 -1.17 5.99
C TRP A 394 -14.06 -1.56 5.80
N LEU A 395 -14.91 -1.42 6.82
CA LEU A 395 -16.34 -1.73 6.75
C LEU A 395 -17.04 -0.91 5.68
N ILE A 396 -16.73 0.38 5.61
CA ILE A 396 -17.26 1.28 4.59
C ILE A 396 -16.83 0.82 3.20
N SER A 397 -15.54 0.52 3.01
CA SER A 397 -15.06 0.02 1.73
C SER A 397 -15.67 -1.33 1.36
N MET A 398 -15.92 -2.23 2.32
CA MET A 398 -16.60 -3.50 2.07
C MET A 398 -18.06 -3.30 1.65
N ALA A 399 -18.77 -2.35 2.26
CA ALA A 399 -20.14 -2.03 1.90
C ALA A 399 -20.26 -1.57 0.43
N SER A 400 -19.28 -0.82 -0.08
CA SER A 400 -19.21 -0.45 -1.50
C SER A 400 -18.66 -1.57 -2.40
N PHE A 401 -17.80 -2.45 -1.87
CA PHE A 401 -17.09 -3.45 -2.68
C PHE A 401 -17.87 -4.75 -2.88
N ILE A 402 -18.52 -5.29 -1.85
CA ILE A 402 -19.23 -6.58 -1.94
C ILE A 402 -20.30 -6.59 -3.05
N PRO A 403 -21.11 -5.53 -3.26
CA PRO A 403 -22.08 -5.50 -4.35
C PRO A 403 -21.43 -5.47 -5.75
N SER A 404 -20.13 -5.14 -5.84
CA SER A 404 -19.44 -4.97 -7.11
C SER A 404 -19.07 -6.26 -7.82
N PHE A 405 -19.18 -7.43 -7.17
CA PHE A 405 -18.87 -8.71 -7.79
C PHE A 405 -19.68 -9.87 -7.19
N ASN A 406 -19.62 -11.02 -7.85
CA ASN A 406 -20.20 -12.25 -7.33
C ASN A 406 -19.41 -12.79 -6.12
N TYR A 407 -19.81 -12.36 -4.91
CA TYR A 407 -19.15 -12.75 -3.67
C TYR A 407 -19.10 -14.27 -3.45
N VAL A 408 -20.09 -15.02 -3.96
CA VAL A 408 -20.12 -16.49 -3.82
C VAL A 408 -18.96 -17.12 -4.61
N GLU A 409 -18.68 -16.65 -5.81
CA GLU A 409 -17.55 -17.14 -6.62
C GLU A 409 -16.20 -16.79 -5.98
N VAL A 410 -16.08 -15.58 -5.42
CA VAL A 410 -14.89 -15.18 -4.68
C VAL A 410 -14.68 -16.04 -3.44
N MET A 411 -15.74 -16.32 -2.68
CA MET A 411 -15.65 -17.22 -1.52
C MET A 411 -15.28 -18.65 -1.90
N LYS A 412 -15.77 -19.16 -3.05
CA LYS A 412 -15.31 -20.44 -3.59
C LYS A 412 -13.80 -20.41 -3.86
N SER A 413 -13.31 -19.38 -4.55
CA SER A 413 -11.89 -19.22 -4.83
C SER A 413 -11.03 -19.09 -3.56
N ALA A 414 -11.56 -18.45 -2.50
CA ALA A 414 -10.84 -18.18 -1.25
C ALA A 414 -10.78 -19.37 -0.29
N VAL A 415 -11.82 -20.21 -0.24
CA VAL A 415 -11.91 -21.35 0.68
C VAL A 415 -11.33 -22.61 0.04
N PHE A 416 -11.66 -22.88 -1.25
CA PHE A 416 -11.18 -24.04 -2.00
C PHE A 416 -11.07 -23.73 -3.50
N TYR A 417 -9.91 -23.23 -3.93
CA TYR A 417 -9.66 -22.92 -5.34
C TYR A 417 -9.82 -24.12 -6.32
N PRO A 418 -9.52 -25.39 -5.95
CA PRO A 418 -9.66 -26.52 -6.88
C PRO A 418 -11.11 -26.83 -7.28
N LEU A 419 -12.11 -26.34 -6.52
CA LEU A 419 -13.53 -26.51 -6.87
C LEU A 419 -13.99 -25.61 -8.04
N LEU A 420 -13.14 -24.71 -8.54
CA LEU A 420 -13.41 -23.89 -9.73
C LEU A 420 -12.85 -24.50 -11.02
N LEU A 421 -12.04 -25.57 -10.92
CA LEU A 421 -11.46 -26.28 -12.06
C LEU A 421 -12.33 -27.47 -12.53
N PHE A 422 -13.47 -27.73 -11.86
CA PHE A 422 -14.37 -28.85 -12.14
C PHE A 422 -15.82 -28.39 -12.32
#